data_AF-A0A807LGY7-F1
#
_entry.id   AF-A0A807LGY7-F1
#
_cell.length_a   1.000
_cell.length_b   1.000
_cell.length_c   1.000
_cell.angle_alpha   90.00
_cell.angle_beta   90.00
_cell.angle_gamma   90.00
#
_symmetry.space_group_name_H-M   'P 1'
#
loop_
_entity.id
_entity.type
_entity.pdbx_description
1 polymer ?
#
loop_
_entity_poly.entity_id
_entity_poly.type
_entity_poly.pdbx_seq_one_letter_code
_entity_poly.pdbx_strand_id
1 'polypeptide(L)' 'MCYSADVLTNQEDVMSNPLNPTELAIEYLRRDKSALTPAEYLKRLNLLKLEFEDLLTLSHSELKEEIDFAWRLGIH' A
#
# COMPACT_ATOMS: atom_id res chain seq x y z
N MET A 1 -4.79 -47.24 -7.79
CA MET A 1 -4.09 -46.95 -6.53
C MET A 1 -2.78 -46.28 -6.89
N CYS A 2 -2.53 -44.98 -6.71
CA CYS A 2 -3.21 -43.93 -5.98
C CYS A 2 -2.99 -42.61 -6.76
N TYR A 3 -4.02 -41.77 -6.81
CA TYR A 3 -3.86 -40.36 -7.14
C TYR A 3 -3.12 -39.71 -5.97
N SER A 4 -1.86 -39.28 -6.15
CA SER A 4 -1.29 -38.27 -5.27
C SER A 4 -1.56 -36.93 -5.93
N ALA A 5 -2.74 -36.40 -5.64
CA ALA A 5 -2.99 -34.98 -5.75
C ALA A 5 -2.07 -34.31 -4.72
N ASP A 6 -0.94 -33.81 -5.18
CA ASP A 6 -0.18 -32.83 -4.42
C ASP A 6 -1.11 -31.63 -4.29
N VAL A 7 -1.72 -31.56 -3.11
CA VAL A 7 -2.51 -30.44 -2.63
C VAL A 7 -1.59 -29.24 -2.76
N LEU A 8 -1.77 -28.44 -3.81
CA LEU A 8 -1.36 -27.05 -3.83
C LEU A 8 -2.16 -26.41 -2.71
N THR A 9 -1.61 -26.49 -1.50
CA THR A 9 -2.00 -25.65 -0.40
C THR A 9 -1.94 -24.24 -0.96
N ASN A 10 -3.13 -23.67 -1.18
CA ASN A 10 -3.31 -22.23 -1.18
C ASN A 10 -2.87 -21.78 0.22
N GLN A 11 -1.55 -21.73 0.44
CA GLN A 11 -1.00 -20.72 1.31
C GLN A 11 -1.46 -19.45 0.62
N GLU A 12 -2.55 -18.87 1.14
CA GLU A 12 -2.72 -17.45 1.12
C GLU A 12 -1.32 -16.91 1.39
N ASP A 13 -0.67 -16.45 0.33
CA ASP A 13 0.62 -15.78 0.39
C ASP A 13 0.30 -14.46 1.05
N VAL A 14 0.02 -14.53 2.35
CA VAL A 14 -0.02 -13.42 3.27
C VAL A 14 1.39 -12.89 3.14
N MET A 15 1.54 -11.90 2.28
CA MET A 15 2.75 -11.12 2.11
C MET A 15 3.12 -10.58 3.49
N SER A 16 3.82 -11.40 4.27
CA SER A 16 4.22 -11.13 5.64
C SER A 16 5.51 -10.29 5.60
N ASN A 17 5.47 -9.22 4.81
CA ASN A 17 6.31 -8.08 5.08
C ASN A 17 5.36 -7.00 5.59
N PRO A 18 5.30 -6.72 6.91
CA PRO A 18 4.48 -5.64 7.42
C PRO A 18 4.88 -4.36 6.67
N LEU A 19 3.94 -3.84 5.88
CA LEU A 19 4.19 -2.67 5.05
C LEU A 19 4.56 -1.51 5.97
N ASN A 20 5.82 -1.04 5.91
CA ASN A 20 6.25 0.10 6.72
C ASN A 20 5.81 1.39 6.01
N PRO A 21 4.99 2.26 6.65
CA PRO A 21 4.54 3.51 6.05
C PRO A 21 5.68 4.40 5.54
N THR A 22 6.83 4.36 6.23
CA THR A 22 8.02 5.15 5.86
C THR A 22 8.64 4.64 4.56
N GLU A 23 8.75 3.32 4.39
CA GLU A 23 9.31 2.72 3.18
C GLU A 23 8.40 2.96 1.97
N LEU A 24 7.08 2.85 2.16
CA LEU A 24 6.10 3.19 1.13
C LEU A 24 6.21 4.65 0.69
N ALA A 25 6.33 5.58 1.64
CA ALA A 25 6.50 7.01 1.34
C ALA A 25 7.79 7.29 0.55
N ILE A 26 8.91 6.64 0.92
CA ILE A 26 10.18 6.76 0.18
C ILE A 26 10.04 6.19 -1.23
N GLU A 27 9.47 5.00 -1.39
CA GLU A 27 9.28 4.37 -2.71
C GLU A 27 8.33 5.16 -3.60
N TYR A 28 7.28 5.76 -3.02
CA TYR A 28 6.39 6.67 -3.74
C TYR A 28 7.17 7.87 -4.28
N LEU A 29 7.95 8.55 -3.43
CA LEU A 29 8.77 9.70 -3.84
C LEU A 29 9.88 9.32 -4.83
N ARG A 30 10.41 8.10 -4.74
CA ARG A 30 11.39 7.59 -5.71
C ARG A 30 10.81 7.45 -7.12
N ARG A 31 9.49 7.19 -7.23
CA ARG A 31 8.77 7.10 -8.51
C ARG A 31 8.25 8.45 -8.99
N ASP A 32 8.11 9.41 -8.09
CA ASP A 32 7.74 10.79 -8.42
C ASP A 32 8.90 11.46 -9.19
N LYS A 33 8.62 11.96 -10.40
CA LYS A 33 9.60 12.64 -11.25
C LYS A 33 9.70 14.14 -10.96
N SER A 34 8.94 14.63 -9.99
CA SER A 34 8.97 16.02 -9.55
C SER A 34 10.36 16.39 -9.01
N ALA A 35 10.93 17.50 -9.48
CA ALA A 35 12.16 18.03 -8.91
C ALA A 35 11.85 18.71 -7.57
N LEU A 36 12.17 18.03 -6.47
CA LEU A 36 11.97 18.55 -5.12
C LEU A 36 13.29 19.06 -4.54
N THR A 37 13.26 20.22 -3.90
CA THR A 37 14.35 20.62 -3.01
C THR A 37 14.43 19.66 -1.81
N PRO A 38 15.58 19.57 -1.12
CA PRO A 38 15.69 18.71 0.07
C PRO A 38 14.62 19.00 1.14
N ALA A 39 14.25 20.27 1.34
CA ALA A 39 13.22 20.65 2.31
C ALA A 39 11.81 20.20 1.87
N GLU A 40 11.48 20.34 0.59
CA GLU A 40 10.20 19.90 0.03
C GLU A 40 10.07 18.38 0.05
N TYR A 41 11.16 17.66 -0.26
CA TYR A 41 11.21 16.20 -0.15
C TYR A 41 10.86 15.74 1.27
N LEU A 42 11.50 16.32 2.29
CA LEU A 42 11.22 15.97 3.69
C LEU A 42 9.80 16.31 4.11
N LYS A 43 9.28 17.47 3.68
CA LYS A 43 7.89 17.85 3.94
C LYS A 43 6.92 16.84 3.35
N ARG A 44 7.12 16.43 2.09
CA ARG A 44 6.25 15.49 1.39
C ARG A 44 6.37 14.07 1.96
N LEU A 45 7.58 13.66 2.34
CA LEU A 45 7.84 12.37 2.98
C LEU A 45 7.04 12.23 4.28
N ASN A 46 7.02 13.26 5.13
CA ASN A 46 6.29 13.23 6.39
C ASN A 46 4.77 13.17 6.19
N LEU A 47 4.24 13.86 5.18
CA LEU A 47 2.81 13.80 4.84
C LEU A 47 2.41 12.41 4.34
N LEU A 48 3.15 11.88 3.35
CA LEU A 48 2.90 10.55 2.80
C LEU A 48 3.00 9.46 3.86
N LYS A 49 3.96 9.57 4.80
CA LYS A 49 4.08 8.62 5.90
C LYS A 49 2.80 8.58 6.74
N LEU A 50 2.24 9.75 7.08
CA LEU A 50 0.99 9.82 7.85
C LEU A 50 -0.18 9.24 7.06
N GLU A 51 -0.31 9.61 5.78
CA GLU A 51 -1.37 9.10 4.90
C GLU A 51 -1.31 7.57 4.76
N PHE A 52 -0.11 6.99 4.63
CA PHE A 52 0.07 5.53 4.57
C PHE A 52 -0.14 4.85 5.93
N GLU A 53 0.21 5.50 7.03
CA GLU A 53 -0.06 4.98 8.38
C GLU A 53 -1.57 4.87 8.60
N ASP A 54 -2.31 5.94 8.30
CA ASP A 54 -3.78 5.94 8.35
C ASP A 54 -4.35 4.82 7.46
N LEU A 55 -3.90 4.72 6.20
CA LEU A 55 -4.36 3.70 5.25
C LEU A 55 -4.12 2.27 5.74
N LEU A 56 -2.96 2.00 6.35
CA LEU A 56 -2.59 0.68 6.84
C LEU A 56 -3.29 0.29 8.15
N THR A 57 -3.86 1.28 8.86
CA THR A 57 -4.67 1.04 10.07
C THR A 57 -6.14 0.75 9.77
N LEU A 58 -6.60 1.01 8.54
CA LEU A 58 -7.97 0.74 8.13
C LEU A 58 -8.32 -0.75 8.19
N SER A 59 -9.54 -1.05 8.64
CA SER A 59 -10.13 -2.37 8.47
C SER A 59 -10.45 -2.65 7.00
N HIS A 60 -10.67 -3.92 6.66
CA HIS A 60 -11.03 -4.32 5.29
C HIS A 60 -12.29 -3.61 4.75
N SER A 61 -13.29 -3.36 5.61
CA SER A 61 -14.50 -2.63 5.22
C SER A 61 -14.23 -1.16 4.94
N GLU A 62 -13.44 -0.50 5.78
CA GLU A 62 -13.10 0.92 5.60
C GLU A 62 -12.24 1.11 4.35
N LEU A 63 -11.26 0.23 4.12
CA LEU A 63 -10.45 0.26 2.91
C LEU A 63 -11.29 0.09 1.64
N LYS A 64 -12.28 -0.80 1.66
CA LYS A 64 -13.20 -0.98 0.54
C LYS A 64 -14.00 0.30 0.26
N GLU A 65 -14.50 0.95 1.30
CA GLU A 65 -15.24 2.20 1.17
C GLU A 65 -14.38 3.34 0.59
N GLU A 66 -13.12 3.44 1.00
CA GLU A 66 -12.16 4.41 0.45
C GLU A 66 -11.88 4.17 -1.04
N ILE A 67 -11.70 2.90 -1.43
CA ILE A 67 -11.54 2.53 -2.86
C ILE A 67 -12.81 2.87 -3.65
N ASP A 68 -13.99 2.48 -3.15
CA ASP A 68 -15.28 2.76 -3.78
C ASP A 68 -15.55 4.28 -3.86
N PHE A 69 -15.05 5.07 -2.90
CA PHE A 69 -15.11 6.53 -2.92
C PHE A 69 -14.20 7.13 -4.00
N ALA A 70 -12.95 6.70 -4.12
CA ALA A 70 -12.03 7.15 -5.15
C ALA A 70 -12.57 6.91 -6.58
N TRP A 71 -13.17 5.74 -6.81
CA TRP A 71 -13.84 5.43 -8.08
C TRP A 71 -15.01 6.35 -8.40
N ARG A 72 -15.84 6.69 -7.40
CA ARG A 72 -16.94 7.67 -7.59
C ARG A 72 -16.42 9.07 -7.94
N LEU A 73 -15.22 9.42 -7.48
CA LEU A 73 -14.54 10.67 -7.85
C LEU A 73 -13.80 10.58 -9.20
N GLY A 74 -13.79 9.43 -9.86
CA GLY A 74 -13.13 9.20 -11.15
C GLY A 74 -11.61 9.02 -11.05
N ILE A 75 -11.08 8.81 -9.84
CA ILE A 75 -9.66 8.57 -9.60
C ILE A 75 -9.43 7.05 -9.78
N HIS A 76 -8.60 6.67 -10.76
CA HIS A 76 -8.29 5.29 -11.14
C HIS A 76 -6.80 5.10 -11.42
#